data_AF-A0A520GVA0-F1
#
_entry.id   AF-A0A520GVA0-F1
#
_cell.length_a   1.000
_cell.length_b   1.000
_cell.length_c   1.000
_cell.angle_alpha   90.00
_cell.angle_beta   90.00
_cell.angle_gamma   90.00
#
_symmetry.space_group_name_H-M   'P 1'
#
loop_
_entity.id
_entity.type
_entity.pdbx_description
1 polymer ?
#
loop_
_entity_poly.entity_id
_entity_poly.type
_entity_poly.pdbx_seq_one_letter_code
_entity_poly.pdbx_strand_id
1 'polypeptide(L)'
;SDATQRVMSVAQQVEQKETMAIQYTIELRKMLNDMPVREDIREFLFKVWAEVLAIAALKYGVQDVQTVTLKRAASELVWAASAKPSRPDRARVIQDLPRLLQQLRAGMTLLGVVGEPQETHIKTIGATLTDAFMSKTEAIPAAQIEALAKRLAHLEDFVSDEGTGELALDAASIELLLGVDAATIDVAPDTSVKPTEDMLQWARELQVGHWFMLDHNGRASQVQFVWRSERGQLHLFASANGRSFLIQAGRLGSYLQTGLLVPAEDEALTVRATREALAKLDAHPESLLN
;
A
#
# COMPACT_ATOMS: atom_id res chain seq x y z
N SER A 1 -20.66 9.70 4.52
CA SER A 1 -20.66 9.88 5.99
C SER A 1 -19.24 10.15 6.46
N ASP A 2 -19.02 10.48 7.74
CA ASP A 2 -17.68 10.64 8.33
C ASP A 2 -16.82 9.38 8.12
N ALA A 3 -17.42 8.19 8.27
CA ALA A 3 -16.77 6.92 7.95
C ALA A 3 -16.26 6.86 6.49
N THR A 4 -17.10 7.23 5.50
CA THR A 4 -16.69 7.28 4.08
C THR A 4 -15.50 8.22 3.85
N GLN A 5 -15.51 9.40 4.46
CA GLN A 5 -14.41 10.37 4.33
C GLN A 5 -13.09 9.82 4.89
N ARG A 6 -13.14 9.09 6.02
CA ARG A 6 -11.96 8.41 6.57
C ARG A 6 -11.46 7.30 5.65
N VAL A 7 -12.34 6.48 5.08
CA VAL A 7 -11.94 5.43 4.11
C VAL A 7 -11.27 6.04 2.88
N MET A 8 -11.83 7.14 2.34
CA MET A 8 -11.22 7.86 1.22
C MET A 8 -9.80 8.35 1.56
N SER A 9 -9.62 8.96 2.73
CA SER A 9 -8.31 9.43 3.20
C SER A 9 -7.30 8.29 3.34
N VAL A 10 -7.71 7.13 3.85
CA VAL A 10 -6.82 5.97 4.04
C VAL A 10 -6.48 5.33 2.71
N ALA A 11 -7.47 5.15 1.82
CA ALA A 11 -7.24 4.59 0.49
C ALA A 11 -6.24 5.44 -0.31
N GLN A 12 -6.35 6.77 -0.20
CA GLN A 12 -5.38 7.70 -0.79
C GLN A 12 -3.97 7.54 -0.19
N GLN A 13 -3.86 7.39 1.14
CA GLN A 13 -2.56 7.14 1.79
C GLN A 13 -1.93 5.82 1.36
N VAL A 14 -2.73 4.77 1.16
CA VAL A 14 -2.22 3.47 0.70
C VAL A 14 -1.70 3.56 -0.74
N GLU A 15 -2.44 4.18 -1.66
CA GLU A 15 -1.97 4.40 -3.03
C GLU A 15 -0.68 5.24 -3.06
N GLN A 16 -0.62 6.29 -2.23
CA GLN A 16 0.58 7.12 -2.09
C GLN A 16 1.77 6.30 -1.55
N LYS A 17 1.55 5.44 -0.54
CA LYS A 17 2.60 4.58 0.05
C LYS A 17 3.19 3.65 -0.99
N GLU A 18 2.35 2.97 -1.77
CA GLU A 18 2.81 2.04 -2.80
C GLU A 18 3.62 2.74 -3.89
N THR A 19 3.15 3.90 -4.32
CA THR A 19 3.87 4.74 -5.31
C THR A 19 5.26 5.12 -4.79
N MET A 20 5.33 5.59 -3.55
CA MET A 20 6.59 5.94 -2.91
C MET A 20 7.49 4.72 -2.76
N ALA A 21 6.96 3.56 -2.35
CA ALA A 21 7.73 2.33 -2.19
C ALA A 21 8.34 1.85 -3.51
N ILE A 22 7.57 1.86 -4.61
CA ILE A 22 8.05 1.53 -5.96
C ILE A 22 9.18 2.48 -6.36
N GLN A 23 8.97 3.79 -6.22
CA GLN A 23 9.97 4.76 -6.62
C GLN A 23 11.23 4.69 -5.77
N TYR A 24 11.09 4.52 -4.46
CA TYR A 24 12.19 4.32 -3.54
C TYR A 24 12.98 3.05 -3.89
N THR A 25 12.29 1.99 -4.31
CA THR A 25 12.94 0.76 -4.81
C THR A 25 13.73 1.02 -6.09
N ILE A 26 13.15 1.74 -7.06
CA ILE A 26 13.83 2.12 -8.31
C ILE A 26 15.09 2.93 -8.01
N GLU A 27 14.98 3.94 -7.16
CA GLU A 27 16.12 4.80 -6.80
C GLU A 27 17.18 4.04 -6.00
N LEU A 28 16.78 3.20 -5.05
CA LEU A 28 17.72 2.32 -4.34
C LEU A 28 18.46 1.40 -5.32
N ARG A 29 17.77 0.79 -6.28
CA ARG A 29 18.41 -0.05 -7.32
C ARG A 29 19.43 0.73 -8.14
N LYS A 30 19.08 1.95 -8.59
CA LYS A 30 20.00 2.84 -9.31
C LYS A 30 21.22 3.20 -8.47
N MET A 31 21.01 3.58 -7.22
CA MET A 31 22.09 3.94 -6.29
C MET A 31 23.05 2.78 -6.06
N LEU A 32 22.53 1.57 -5.87
CA LEU A 32 23.33 0.39 -5.53
C LEU A 32 23.91 -0.34 -6.75
N ASN A 33 23.56 0.05 -7.98
CA ASN A 33 23.90 -0.70 -9.20
C ASN A 33 25.40 -1.04 -9.29
N ASP A 34 26.24 -0.01 -9.12
CA ASP A 34 27.70 -0.11 -9.31
C ASP A 34 28.46 -0.34 -7.98
N MET A 35 27.75 -0.68 -6.90
CA MET A 35 28.35 -0.96 -5.59
C MET A 35 28.39 -2.47 -5.32
N PRO A 36 29.49 -3.02 -4.77
CA PRO A 36 29.58 -4.43 -4.38
C PRO A 36 28.80 -4.72 -3.07
N VAL A 37 27.50 -4.44 -3.07
CA VAL A 37 26.56 -4.75 -1.98
C VAL A 37 26.10 -6.20 -2.10
N ARG A 38 26.16 -6.93 -0.99
CA ARG A 38 25.74 -8.34 -0.90
C ARG A 38 24.24 -8.50 -1.20
N GLU A 39 23.89 -9.63 -1.81
CA GLU A 39 22.53 -9.85 -2.33
C GLU A 39 21.47 -9.81 -1.23
N ASP A 40 21.70 -10.44 -0.06
CA ASP A 40 20.73 -10.40 1.04
C ASP A 40 20.40 -8.98 1.51
N ILE A 41 21.38 -8.07 1.46
CA ILE A 41 21.20 -6.66 1.83
C ILE A 41 20.45 -5.91 0.73
N ARG A 42 20.77 -6.18 -0.55
CA ARG A 42 20.01 -5.64 -1.69
C ARG A 42 18.55 -6.07 -1.60
N GLU A 43 18.30 -7.36 -1.38
CA GLU A 43 16.97 -7.94 -1.25
C GLU A 43 16.20 -7.29 -0.10
N PHE A 44 16.80 -7.19 1.09
CA PHE A 44 16.18 -6.52 2.23
C PHE A 44 15.86 -5.05 1.95
N LEU A 45 16.81 -4.30 1.36
CA LEU A 45 16.61 -2.90 1.04
C LEU A 45 15.48 -2.68 0.02
N PHE A 46 15.39 -3.53 -0.99
CA PHE A 46 14.41 -3.40 -2.07
C PHE A 46 13.03 -3.92 -1.69
N LYS A 47 12.93 -5.00 -0.91
CA LYS A 47 11.66 -5.66 -0.59
C LYS A 47 11.05 -5.22 0.74
N VAL A 48 11.86 -4.72 1.68
CA VAL A 48 11.37 -4.35 3.02
C VAL A 48 11.67 -2.89 3.30
N TRP A 49 12.93 -2.47 3.15
CA TRP A 49 13.33 -1.14 3.62
C TRP A 49 12.72 0.00 2.79
N ALA A 50 12.54 -0.18 1.48
CA ALA A 50 11.84 0.79 0.64
C ALA A 50 10.41 1.08 1.14
N GLU A 51 9.69 0.04 1.58
CA GLU A 51 8.36 0.17 2.16
C GLU A 51 8.39 0.88 3.51
N VAL A 52 9.38 0.57 4.36
CA VAL A 52 9.60 1.26 5.65
C VAL A 52 9.79 2.76 5.43
N LEU A 53 10.60 3.14 4.45
CA LEU A 53 10.86 4.55 4.12
C LEU A 53 9.59 5.25 3.62
N ALA A 54 8.79 4.58 2.78
CA ALA A 54 7.53 5.11 2.26
C ALA A 54 6.52 5.36 3.39
N ILE A 55 6.29 4.38 4.26
CA ILE A 55 5.33 4.54 5.35
C ILE A 55 5.80 5.56 6.40
N ALA A 56 7.11 5.64 6.69
CA ALA A 56 7.66 6.64 7.59
C ALA A 56 7.45 8.06 7.05
N ALA A 57 7.70 8.26 5.76
CA ALA A 57 7.50 9.55 5.11
C ALA A 57 6.03 10.01 5.14
N LEU A 58 5.07 9.10 4.99
CA LEU A 58 3.64 9.41 5.12
C LEU A 58 3.22 9.66 6.56
N LYS A 59 3.70 8.83 7.50
CA LYS A 59 3.27 8.87 8.89
C LYS A 59 3.85 10.05 9.66
N TYR A 60 5.11 10.39 9.41
CA TYR A 60 5.84 11.40 10.18
C TYR A 60 6.19 12.64 9.34
N GLY A 61 6.30 12.50 8.02
CA GLY A 61 6.79 13.53 7.11
C GLY A 61 8.19 13.18 6.57
N VAL A 62 8.48 13.61 5.34
CA VAL A 62 9.71 13.26 4.59
C VAL A 62 11.01 13.75 5.25
N GLN A 63 10.95 14.84 6.01
CA GLN A 63 12.07 15.48 6.70
C GLN A 63 11.97 15.37 8.24
N ASP A 64 11.01 14.60 8.74
CA ASP A 64 10.91 14.35 10.18
C ASP A 64 12.14 13.55 10.68
N VAL A 65 12.52 13.79 11.94
CA VAL A 65 13.68 13.16 12.57
C VAL A 65 13.61 11.64 12.53
N GLN A 66 12.42 11.04 12.64
CA GLN A 66 12.22 9.59 12.57
C GLN A 66 12.47 9.09 11.15
N THR A 67 11.90 9.74 10.14
CA THR A 67 12.09 9.40 8.72
C THR A 67 13.55 9.55 8.30
N VAL A 68 14.22 10.64 8.68
CA VAL A 68 15.64 10.88 8.37
C VAL A 68 16.53 9.85 9.05
N THR A 69 16.18 9.40 10.26
CA THR A 69 16.89 8.33 10.96
C THR A 69 16.77 6.99 10.21
N LEU A 70 15.59 6.66 9.69
CA LEU A 70 15.37 5.44 8.90
C LEU A 70 16.07 5.50 7.53
N LYS A 71 16.09 6.66 6.87
CA LYS A 71 16.89 6.90 5.65
C LYS A 71 18.38 6.64 5.91
N ARG A 72 18.91 7.13 7.04
CA ARG A 72 20.31 6.93 7.45
C ARG A 72 20.64 5.47 7.76
N ALA A 73 19.72 4.74 8.39
CA ALA A 73 19.93 3.32 8.68
C ALA A 73 20.19 2.49 7.41
N ALA A 74 19.65 2.88 6.24
CA ALA A 74 19.94 2.20 4.98
C ALA A 74 21.42 2.33 4.57
N SER A 75 22.00 3.54 4.62
CA SER A 75 23.41 3.73 4.28
C SER A 75 24.34 3.14 5.36
N GLU A 76 23.96 3.20 6.63
CA GLU A 76 24.66 2.53 7.73
C GLU A 76 24.67 1.01 7.52
N LEU A 77 23.58 0.41 7.06
CA LEU A 77 23.48 -1.01 6.73
C LEU A 77 24.37 -1.41 5.55
N VAL A 78 24.32 -0.66 4.45
CA VAL A 78 25.20 -0.90 3.28
C VAL A 78 26.66 -0.81 3.68
N TRP A 79 27.02 0.20 4.47
CA TRP A 79 28.38 0.34 4.99
C TRP A 79 28.74 -0.83 5.89
N ALA A 80 27.92 -1.20 6.87
CA ALA A 80 28.20 -2.29 7.80
C ALA A 80 28.38 -3.64 7.08
N ALA A 81 27.63 -3.88 6.01
CA ALA A 81 27.71 -5.11 5.20
C ALA A 81 28.84 -5.13 4.15
N SER A 82 29.58 -4.03 4.02
CA SER A 82 30.78 -3.98 3.19
C SER A 82 32.01 -4.52 3.94
N ALA A 83 33.00 -5.03 3.22
CA ALA A 83 34.26 -5.46 3.82
C ALA A 83 34.93 -4.33 4.65
N LYS A 84 35.58 -4.71 5.75
CA LYS A 84 36.22 -3.78 6.71
C LYS A 84 37.71 -4.11 6.85
N PRO A 85 38.58 -3.58 5.98
CA PRO A 85 40.00 -3.95 5.96
C PRO A 85 40.75 -3.44 7.19
N SER A 86 40.31 -2.32 7.79
CA SER A 86 40.96 -1.73 8.95
C SER A 86 40.36 -2.25 10.27
N ARG A 87 41.19 -2.34 11.32
CA ARG A 87 40.72 -2.64 12.69
C ARG A 87 39.79 -1.56 13.26
N PRO A 88 40.07 -0.25 13.07
CA PRO A 88 39.17 0.82 13.52
C PRO A 88 37.76 0.73 12.92
N ASP A 89 37.64 0.45 11.62
CA ASP A 89 36.33 0.35 10.99
C ASP A 89 35.53 -0.84 11.54
N ARG A 90 36.21 -1.97 11.82
CA ARG A 90 35.58 -3.13 12.47
C ARG A 90 35.06 -2.80 13.86
N ALA A 91 35.87 -2.12 14.67
CA ALA A 91 35.47 -1.70 16.01
C ALA A 91 34.24 -0.77 15.96
N ARG A 92 34.22 0.16 15.00
CA ARG A 92 33.08 1.07 14.81
C ARG A 92 31.80 0.32 14.43
N VAL A 93 31.85 -0.62 13.48
CA VAL A 93 30.66 -1.41 13.13
C VAL A 93 30.17 -2.20 14.35
N ILE A 94 31.06 -2.85 15.10
CA ILE A 94 30.67 -3.61 16.31
C ILE A 94 29.98 -2.71 17.34
N GLN A 95 30.48 -1.49 17.53
CA GLN A 95 29.90 -0.51 18.45
C GLN A 95 28.52 -0.01 17.99
N ASP A 96 28.36 0.26 16.70
CA ASP A 96 27.15 0.88 16.13
C ASP A 96 26.05 -0.16 15.82
N LEU A 97 26.41 -1.43 15.65
CA LEU A 97 25.51 -2.50 15.22
C LEU A 97 24.26 -2.69 16.10
N PRO A 98 24.33 -2.70 17.44
CA PRO A 98 23.13 -2.86 18.27
C PRO A 98 22.07 -1.79 17.98
N ARG A 99 22.52 -0.54 17.80
CA ARG A 99 21.64 0.59 17.49
C ARG A 99 21.04 0.44 16.08
N LEU A 100 21.85 0.05 15.10
CA LEU A 100 21.39 -0.19 13.74
C LEU A 100 20.30 -1.29 13.74
N LEU A 101 20.55 -2.44 14.37
CA LEU A 101 19.56 -3.53 14.44
C LEU A 101 18.28 -3.09 15.15
N GLN A 102 18.36 -2.26 16.19
CA GLN A 102 17.18 -1.69 16.83
C GLN A 102 16.38 -0.79 15.88
N GLN A 103 17.04 0.03 15.07
CA GLN A 103 16.38 0.87 14.06
C GLN A 103 15.73 0.01 12.97
N LEU A 104 16.39 -1.05 12.52
CA LEU A 104 15.83 -1.98 11.54
C LEU A 104 14.55 -2.66 12.06
N ARG A 105 14.57 -3.10 13.33
CA ARG A 105 13.38 -3.66 14.00
C ARG A 105 12.26 -2.63 14.11
N ALA A 106 12.57 -1.42 14.59
CA ALA A 106 11.58 -0.36 14.72
C ALA A 106 10.95 -0.01 13.37
N GLY A 107 11.75 0.06 12.30
CA GLY A 107 11.27 0.24 10.93
C GLY A 107 10.32 -0.86 10.48
N MET A 108 10.70 -2.13 10.63
CA MET A 108 9.86 -3.28 10.31
C MET A 108 8.55 -3.31 11.11
N THR A 109 8.58 -2.89 12.37
CA THR A 109 7.36 -2.76 13.19
C THR A 109 6.38 -1.73 12.61
N LEU A 110 6.84 -0.69 11.89
CA LEU A 110 5.93 0.25 11.21
C LEU A 110 5.12 -0.43 10.09
N LEU A 111 5.64 -1.51 9.50
CA LEU A 111 4.97 -2.33 8.49
C LEU A 111 4.19 -3.51 9.09
N GLY A 112 4.09 -3.60 10.42
CA GLY A 112 3.47 -4.76 11.08
C GLY A 112 4.33 -6.03 11.04
N VAL A 113 5.57 -5.97 10.53
CA VAL A 113 6.51 -7.10 10.53
C VAL A 113 7.10 -7.25 11.95
N VAL A 114 6.49 -8.15 12.73
CA VAL A 114 6.83 -8.43 14.13
C VAL A 114 6.98 -9.93 14.37
N GLY A 115 7.66 -10.32 15.46
CA GLY A 115 7.82 -11.74 15.82
C GLY A 115 8.76 -12.50 14.88
N GLU A 116 8.39 -13.73 14.51
CA GLU A 116 9.24 -14.65 13.74
C GLU A 116 9.67 -14.12 12.35
N PRO A 117 8.80 -13.47 11.55
CA PRO A 117 9.23 -12.82 10.30
C PRO A 117 10.31 -11.76 10.52
N GLN A 118 10.17 -10.94 11.56
CA GLN A 118 11.17 -9.92 11.90
C GLN A 118 12.51 -10.55 12.30
N GLU A 119 12.47 -11.59 13.15
CA GLU A 119 13.68 -12.31 13.55
C GLU A 119 14.39 -12.97 12.37
N THR A 120 13.65 -13.44 11.38
CA THR A 120 14.22 -14.05 10.16
C THR A 120 15.04 -13.03 9.39
N HIS A 121 14.51 -11.82 9.14
CA HIS A 121 15.27 -10.74 8.51
C HIS A 121 16.51 -10.35 9.32
N ILE A 122 16.39 -10.20 10.64
CA ILE A 122 17.51 -9.81 11.50
C ILE A 122 18.61 -10.88 11.52
N LYS A 123 18.25 -12.16 11.55
CA LYS A 123 19.20 -13.28 11.47
C LYS A 123 19.95 -13.28 10.15
N THR A 124 19.24 -13.15 9.02
CA THR A 124 19.85 -13.07 7.69
C THR A 124 20.84 -11.90 7.63
N ILE A 125 20.40 -10.69 8.01
CA ILE A 125 21.27 -9.50 8.04
C ILE A 125 22.50 -9.73 8.93
N GLY A 126 22.31 -10.29 10.12
CA GLY A 126 23.41 -10.59 11.05
C GLY A 126 24.44 -11.58 10.48
N ALA A 127 23.98 -12.62 9.77
CA ALA A 127 24.84 -13.57 9.08
C ALA A 127 25.62 -12.87 7.95
N THR A 128 24.93 -12.09 7.10
CA THR A 128 25.55 -11.35 6.00
C THR A 128 26.61 -10.35 6.49
N LEU A 129 26.38 -9.68 7.63
CA LEU A 129 27.35 -8.80 8.29
C LEU A 129 28.56 -9.55 8.83
N THR A 130 28.34 -10.72 9.44
CA THR A 130 29.42 -11.58 9.94
C THR A 130 30.32 -12.03 8.79
N ASP A 131 29.72 -12.45 7.68
CA ASP A 131 30.44 -12.83 6.47
C ASP A 131 31.21 -11.65 5.86
N ALA A 132 30.68 -10.43 5.96
CA ALA A 132 31.37 -9.22 5.50
C ALA A 132 32.68 -8.97 6.26
N PHE A 133 32.76 -9.31 7.55
CA PHE A 133 33.99 -9.19 8.33
C PHE A 133 35.03 -10.25 7.98
N MET A 134 34.58 -11.46 7.62
CA MET A 134 35.46 -12.58 7.31
C MET A 134 35.92 -12.58 5.84
N SER A 135 35.14 -11.96 4.96
CA SER A 135 35.40 -11.98 3.53
C SER A 135 36.48 -10.98 3.10
N LYS A 136 37.21 -11.37 2.05
CA LYS A 136 38.14 -10.51 1.29
C LYS A 136 37.46 -9.78 0.12
N THR A 137 36.13 -9.64 0.15
CA THR A 137 35.38 -8.87 -0.86
C THR A 137 35.87 -7.42 -0.90
N GLU A 138 35.69 -6.77 -2.04
CA GLU A 138 36.01 -5.36 -2.21
C GLU A 138 35.24 -4.48 -1.20
N ALA A 139 35.97 -3.59 -0.53
CA ALA A 139 35.37 -2.61 0.36
C ALA A 139 34.73 -1.50 -0.47
N ILE A 140 33.53 -1.07 -0.08
CA ILE A 140 32.85 0.05 -0.70
C ILE A 140 33.58 1.33 -0.27
N PRO A 141 34.04 2.18 -1.21
CA PRO A 141 34.71 3.42 -0.88
C PRO A 141 33.85 4.34 -0.01
N ALA A 142 34.47 5.02 0.95
CA ALA A 142 33.76 5.94 1.86
C ALA A 142 32.98 7.03 1.10
N ALA A 143 33.53 7.53 0.00
CA ALA A 143 32.86 8.52 -0.86
C ALA A 143 31.55 7.99 -1.48
N GLN A 144 31.47 6.70 -1.81
CA GLN A 144 30.25 6.09 -2.33
C GLN A 144 29.18 5.95 -1.23
N ILE A 145 29.60 5.61 -0.01
CA ILE A 145 28.69 5.57 1.16
C ILE A 145 28.17 6.96 1.50
N GLU A 146 29.02 7.99 1.44
CA GLU A 146 28.61 9.37 1.66
C GLU A 146 27.64 9.86 0.58
N ALA A 147 27.92 9.55 -0.69
CA ALA A 147 27.03 9.86 -1.80
C ALA A 147 25.67 9.16 -1.65
N LEU A 148 25.66 7.89 -1.23
CA LEU A 148 24.44 7.14 -0.92
C LEU A 148 23.66 7.82 0.22
N ALA A 149 24.31 8.16 1.33
CA ALA A 149 23.67 8.82 2.46
C ALA A 149 23.08 10.19 2.07
N LYS A 150 23.80 10.97 1.26
CA LYS A 150 23.32 12.27 0.76
C LYS A 150 22.10 12.09 -0.14
N ARG A 151 22.09 11.10 -1.03
CA ARG A 151 20.97 10.87 -1.93
C ARG A 151 19.74 10.31 -1.19
N LEU A 152 19.94 9.45 -0.20
CA LEU A 152 18.87 8.96 0.68
C LEU A 152 18.23 10.07 1.52
N ALA A 153 18.98 11.08 1.93
CA ALA A 153 18.44 12.23 2.67
C ALA A 153 17.37 12.99 1.86
N HIS A 154 17.52 13.01 0.54
CA HIS A 154 16.65 13.69 -0.43
C HIS A 154 15.88 12.71 -1.33
N LEU A 155 15.55 11.52 -0.80
CA LEU A 155 14.92 10.45 -1.59
C LEU A 155 13.54 10.87 -2.17
N GLU A 156 12.84 11.76 -1.49
CA GLU A 156 11.55 12.31 -1.91
C GLU A 156 11.61 13.17 -3.17
N ASP A 157 12.75 13.81 -3.47
CA ASP A 157 12.91 14.65 -4.66
C ASP A 157 12.82 13.83 -5.96
N PHE A 158 12.92 12.50 -5.83
CA PHE A 158 12.83 11.56 -6.94
C PHE A 158 11.45 10.91 -7.05
N VAL A 159 10.47 11.27 -6.20
CA VAL A 159 9.08 10.83 -6.30
C VAL A 159 8.36 11.66 -7.36
N SER A 160 8.47 11.21 -8.61
CA SER A 160 7.64 11.68 -9.72
C SER A 160 6.28 10.98 -9.70
N ASP A 161 5.23 11.63 -10.20
CA ASP A 161 3.87 11.09 -10.25
C ASP A 161 3.67 9.89 -11.22
N GLU A 162 4.74 9.40 -11.85
CA GLU A 162 4.71 8.45 -12.96
C GLU A 162 4.94 6.98 -12.55
N GLY A 163 4.83 6.63 -11.26
CA GLY A 163 5.00 5.24 -10.79
C GLY A 163 3.84 4.30 -11.19
N THR A 164 3.98 3.54 -12.27
CA THR A 164 2.98 2.59 -12.81
C THR A 164 3.17 1.13 -12.33
N GLY A 165 3.40 0.89 -11.04
CA GLY A 165 3.43 -0.49 -10.51
C GLY A 165 2.03 -1.00 -10.15
N GLU A 166 1.79 -2.31 -10.33
CA GLU A 166 0.59 -2.99 -9.82
C GLU A 166 0.53 -2.80 -8.29
N LEU A 167 -0.51 -2.12 -7.79
CA LEU A 167 -0.72 -1.93 -6.35
C LEU A 167 -0.94 -3.31 -5.70
N ALA A 168 -0.10 -3.70 -4.76
CA ALA A 168 -0.38 -4.83 -3.89
C ALA A 168 -1.10 -4.32 -2.63
N LEU A 169 -2.45 -4.32 -2.64
CA LEU A 169 -3.18 -4.13 -1.39
C LEU A 169 -3.07 -5.40 -0.55
N ASP A 170 -2.23 -5.40 0.48
CA ASP A 170 -2.30 -6.40 1.52
C ASP A 170 -3.34 -5.99 2.57
N ALA A 171 -4.15 -6.95 3.04
CA ALA A 171 -5.23 -6.70 4.00
C ALA A 171 -4.72 -6.26 5.39
N ALA A 172 -3.48 -6.62 5.74
CA ALA A 172 -2.86 -6.33 7.04
C ALA A 172 -2.40 -4.86 7.14
N SER A 173 -1.94 -4.27 6.04
CA SER A 173 -1.56 -2.87 5.89
C SER A 173 -2.79 -1.96 6.00
N ILE A 174 -3.94 -2.41 5.48
CA ILE A 174 -5.21 -1.70 5.66
C ILE A 174 -5.68 -1.83 7.11
N GLU A 175 -5.65 -3.02 7.72
CA GLU A 175 -6.08 -3.24 9.11
C GLU A 175 -5.22 -2.46 10.14
N LEU A 176 -3.90 -2.38 9.93
CA LEU A 176 -2.97 -1.63 10.79
C LEU A 176 -3.18 -0.11 10.72
N LEU A 177 -3.59 0.41 9.57
CA LEU A 177 -3.86 1.84 9.35
C LEU A 177 -5.29 2.24 9.74
N LEU A 178 -6.23 1.29 9.77
CA LEU A 178 -7.64 1.61 9.91
C LEU A 178 -7.99 2.16 11.29
N GLY A 179 -7.57 1.59 12.42
CA GLY A 179 -7.82 2.16 13.77
C GLY A 179 -9.27 2.59 14.08
N VAL A 180 -10.24 2.25 13.22
CA VAL A 180 -11.67 2.50 13.25
C VAL A 180 -12.30 1.13 13.10
N ASP A 181 -13.49 0.90 13.67
CA ASP A 181 -14.24 -0.36 13.55
C ASP A 181 -14.19 -0.95 12.13
N ALA A 182 -13.22 -1.84 11.90
CA ALA A 182 -12.96 -2.48 10.61
C ALA A 182 -14.12 -3.39 10.18
N ALA A 183 -15.10 -3.61 11.06
CA ALA A 183 -16.30 -4.39 10.83
C ALA A 183 -17.19 -3.86 9.71
N THR A 184 -17.02 -2.61 9.25
CA THR A 184 -17.87 -2.01 8.22
C THR A 184 -17.19 -1.82 6.85
N ILE A 185 -15.91 -2.19 6.69
CA ILE A 185 -15.18 -2.03 5.42
C ILE A 185 -14.75 -3.39 4.89
N ASP A 186 -15.26 -3.74 3.71
CA ASP A 186 -14.87 -4.94 2.98
C ASP A 186 -13.79 -4.58 1.94
N VAL A 187 -12.60 -5.15 2.09
CA VAL A 187 -11.48 -4.94 1.15
C VAL A 187 -11.50 -6.06 0.11
N ALA A 188 -11.52 -5.68 -1.17
CA ALA A 188 -11.52 -6.61 -2.29
C ALA A 188 -10.25 -6.40 -3.16
N PRO A 189 -9.15 -7.10 -2.85
CA PRO A 189 -7.91 -7.02 -3.62
C PRO A 189 -8.03 -7.74 -4.97
N ASP A 190 -7.07 -7.49 -5.85
CA ASP A 190 -6.93 -8.15 -7.13
C ASP A 190 -6.75 -9.67 -6.95
N THR A 191 -7.27 -10.42 -7.92
CA THR A 191 -7.08 -11.87 -7.98
C THR A 191 -6.05 -12.25 -9.03
N SER A 192 -5.52 -13.47 -8.94
CA SER A 192 -4.61 -14.03 -9.94
C SER A 192 -5.20 -14.09 -11.36
N VAL A 193 -6.53 -14.08 -11.47
CA VAL A 193 -7.24 -13.94 -12.74
C VAL A 193 -7.29 -12.46 -13.13
N LYS A 194 -6.63 -12.11 -14.25
CA LYS A 194 -6.68 -10.76 -14.80
C LYS A 194 -7.93 -10.59 -15.68
N PRO A 195 -8.71 -9.52 -15.50
CA PRO A 195 -9.81 -9.19 -16.41
C PRO A 195 -9.29 -8.74 -17.78
N THR A 196 -10.18 -8.67 -18.78
CA THR A 196 -9.82 -8.12 -20.09
C THR A 196 -9.54 -6.62 -20.01
N GLU A 197 -8.72 -6.10 -20.94
CA GLU A 197 -8.36 -4.67 -20.95
C GLU A 197 -9.60 -3.76 -21.09
N ASP A 198 -10.60 -4.17 -21.88
CA ASP A 198 -11.86 -3.43 -22.02
C ASP A 198 -12.60 -3.29 -20.67
N MET A 199 -12.55 -4.32 -19.82
CA MET A 199 -13.20 -4.31 -18.51
C MET A 199 -12.39 -3.49 -17.49
N LEU A 200 -11.06 -3.48 -17.59
CA LEU A 200 -10.20 -2.57 -16.83
C LEU A 200 -10.46 -1.12 -17.20
N GLN A 201 -10.59 -0.84 -18.50
CA GLN A 201 -10.90 0.50 -18.99
C GLN A 201 -12.29 0.94 -18.51
N TRP A 202 -13.29 0.05 -18.58
CA TRP A 202 -14.61 0.34 -18.05
C TRP A 202 -14.59 0.60 -16.53
N ALA A 203 -13.89 -0.23 -15.76
CA ALA A 203 -13.66 0.03 -14.33
C ALA A 203 -13.06 1.42 -14.10
N ARG A 204 -12.10 1.83 -14.94
CA ARG A 204 -11.47 3.15 -14.87
C ARG A 204 -12.37 4.32 -15.28
N GLU A 205 -13.45 4.08 -16.01
CA GLU A 205 -14.35 5.12 -16.53
C GLU A 205 -15.67 5.24 -15.75
N LEU A 206 -15.87 4.40 -14.73
CA LEU A 206 -17.04 4.48 -13.85
C LEU A 206 -17.21 5.90 -13.30
N GLN A 207 -18.46 6.35 -13.28
CA GLN A 207 -18.83 7.70 -12.87
C GLN A 207 -19.22 7.73 -11.40
N VAL A 208 -18.48 8.52 -10.61
CA VAL A 208 -18.79 8.75 -9.19
C VAL A 208 -20.22 9.28 -9.07
N GLY A 209 -20.95 8.77 -8.08
CA GLY A 209 -22.36 9.06 -7.81
C GLY A 209 -23.34 8.00 -8.33
N HIS A 210 -22.92 7.13 -9.27
CA HIS A 210 -23.80 6.10 -9.82
C HIS A 210 -24.03 4.94 -8.85
N TRP A 211 -25.21 4.33 -8.96
CA TRP A 211 -25.62 3.19 -8.15
C TRP A 211 -25.43 1.87 -8.90
N PHE A 212 -25.00 0.86 -8.16
CA PHE A 212 -24.72 -0.47 -8.65
C PHE A 212 -25.31 -1.53 -7.72
N MET A 213 -25.65 -2.67 -8.29
CA MET A 213 -25.81 -3.91 -7.54
C MET A 213 -24.46 -4.63 -7.54
N LEU A 214 -23.89 -4.81 -6.34
CA LEU A 214 -22.65 -5.53 -6.10
C LEU A 214 -22.96 -6.86 -5.40
N ASP A 215 -22.60 -7.98 -6.03
CA ASP A 215 -22.52 -9.28 -5.38
C ASP A 215 -21.07 -9.52 -4.91
N HIS A 216 -20.87 -9.42 -3.59
CA HIS A 216 -19.60 -9.68 -2.95
C HIS A 216 -19.74 -10.86 -1.99
N ASN A 217 -18.99 -11.94 -2.26
CA ASN A 217 -19.01 -13.19 -1.49
C ASN A 217 -20.41 -13.84 -1.40
N GLY A 218 -21.19 -13.78 -2.49
CA GLY A 218 -22.54 -14.36 -2.56
C GLY A 218 -23.60 -13.52 -1.85
N ARG A 219 -23.32 -12.23 -1.61
CA ARG A 219 -24.24 -11.28 -0.99
C ARG A 219 -24.41 -10.08 -1.92
N ALA A 220 -25.55 -10.03 -2.59
CA ALA A 220 -25.95 -8.87 -3.38
C ALA A 220 -26.32 -7.69 -2.47
N SER A 221 -25.79 -6.52 -2.78
CA SER A 221 -26.06 -5.27 -2.06
C SER A 221 -26.09 -4.10 -3.03
N GLN A 222 -27.03 -3.17 -2.80
CA GLN A 222 -27.04 -1.90 -3.53
C GLN A 222 -25.98 -0.97 -2.94
N VAL A 223 -25.11 -0.47 -3.80
CA VAL A 223 -23.98 0.37 -3.44
C VAL A 223 -23.87 1.57 -4.37
N GLN A 224 -23.45 2.72 -3.85
CA GLN A 224 -23.12 3.89 -4.64
C GLN A 224 -21.61 3.95 -4.84
N PHE A 225 -21.15 4.21 -6.05
CA PHE A 225 -19.74 4.51 -6.30
C PHE A 225 -19.44 5.93 -5.81
N VAL A 226 -18.64 6.08 -4.75
CA VAL A 226 -18.51 7.36 -4.04
C VAL A 226 -17.15 8.02 -4.22
N TRP A 227 -16.13 7.27 -4.62
CA TRP A 227 -14.79 7.83 -4.83
C TRP A 227 -13.91 6.90 -5.66
N ARG A 228 -13.01 7.51 -6.45
CA ARG A 228 -11.91 6.84 -7.15
C ARG A 228 -10.59 7.47 -6.72
N SER A 229 -9.55 6.65 -6.67
CA SER A 229 -8.17 7.11 -6.49
C SER A 229 -7.69 7.89 -7.72
N GLU A 230 -6.70 8.77 -7.55
CA GLU A 230 -6.25 9.66 -8.64
C GLU A 230 -5.72 8.86 -9.84
N ARG A 231 -5.01 7.76 -9.58
CA ARG A 231 -4.55 6.84 -10.64
C ARG A 231 -5.61 5.82 -11.07
N GLY A 232 -6.81 5.89 -10.52
CA GLY A 232 -7.91 5.00 -10.85
C GLY A 232 -7.68 3.53 -10.47
N GLN A 233 -6.85 3.28 -9.46
CA GLN A 233 -6.49 1.94 -9.02
C GLN A 233 -7.39 1.45 -7.88
N LEU A 234 -7.91 2.37 -7.05
CA LEU A 234 -8.83 2.05 -5.96
C LEU A 234 -10.20 2.68 -6.20
N HIS A 235 -11.24 1.92 -5.91
CA HIS A 235 -12.63 2.32 -6.09
C HIS A 235 -13.38 2.06 -4.79
N LEU A 236 -14.00 3.10 -4.25
CA LEU A 236 -14.78 3.02 -3.03
C LEU A 236 -16.27 3.04 -3.35
N PHE A 237 -16.96 2.01 -2.88
CA PHE A 237 -18.41 1.89 -2.93
C PHE A 237 -18.99 1.97 -1.52
N ALA A 238 -20.11 2.65 -1.35
CA ALA A 238 -20.79 2.76 -0.07
C ALA A 238 -22.23 2.25 -0.18
N SER A 239 -22.66 1.42 0.77
CA SER A 239 -24.03 0.96 0.88
C SER A 239 -24.81 1.83 1.88
N ALA A 240 -26.13 1.91 1.70
CA ALA A 240 -27.03 2.65 2.60
C ALA A 240 -27.04 2.09 4.04
N ASN A 241 -26.64 0.83 4.24
CA ASN A 241 -26.54 0.19 5.55
C ASN A 241 -25.24 0.55 6.31
N GLY A 242 -24.39 1.43 5.78
CA GLY A 242 -23.14 1.88 6.39
C GLY A 242 -21.92 1.02 6.06
N ARG A 243 -22.07 -0.09 5.33
CA ARG A 243 -20.92 -0.86 4.81
C ARG A 243 -20.26 -0.13 3.63
N SER A 244 -18.94 -0.23 3.55
CA SER A 244 -18.15 0.29 2.43
C SER A 244 -17.31 -0.82 1.82
N PHE A 245 -17.09 -0.76 0.52
CA PHE A 245 -16.26 -1.72 -0.21
C PHE A 245 -15.12 -0.97 -0.89
N LEU A 246 -13.89 -1.31 -0.54
CA LEU A 246 -12.69 -0.77 -1.20
C LEU A 246 -12.16 -1.83 -2.17
N ILE A 247 -12.28 -1.57 -3.46
CA ILE A 247 -12.06 -2.56 -4.53
C ILE A 247 -10.92 -2.08 -5.44
N GLN A 248 -9.94 -2.96 -5.72
CA GLN A 248 -8.89 -2.67 -6.70
C GLN A 248 -9.41 -2.74 -8.14
N ALA A 249 -8.76 -2.02 -9.06
CA ALA A 249 -9.18 -1.94 -10.45
C ALA A 249 -9.26 -3.30 -11.16
N GLY A 250 -8.32 -4.23 -10.92
CA GLY A 250 -8.36 -5.57 -11.49
C GLY A 250 -9.52 -6.41 -10.95
N ARG A 251 -9.79 -6.30 -9.64
CA ARG A 251 -10.93 -6.94 -9.01
C ARG A 251 -12.26 -6.37 -9.50
N LEU A 252 -12.33 -5.05 -9.67
CA LEU A 252 -13.49 -4.36 -10.20
C LEU A 252 -13.77 -4.75 -11.66
N GLY A 253 -12.73 -4.78 -12.49
CA GLY A 253 -12.83 -5.28 -13.86
C GLY A 253 -13.31 -6.72 -13.90
N SER A 254 -12.86 -7.57 -12.96
CA SER A 254 -13.35 -8.94 -12.83
C SER A 254 -14.82 -9.02 -12.43
N TYR A 255 -15.29 -8.13 -11.56
CA TYR A 255 -16.70 -8.02 -11.19
C TYR A 255 -17.58 -7.57 -12.36
N LEU A 256 -17.13 -6.59 -13.14
CA LEU A 256 -17.81 -6.17 -14.36
C LEU A 256 -17.87 -7.33 -15.38
N GLN A 257 -16.75 -8.02 -15.58
CA GLN A 257 -16.64 -9.11 -16.55
C GLN A 257 -17.55 -10.31 -16.21
N THR A 258 -17.75 -10.58 -14.92
CA THR A 258 -18.55 -11.71 -14.44
C THR A 258 -19.99 -11.33 -14.07
N GLY A 259 -20.37 -10.06 -14.24
CA GLY A 259 -21.70 -9.57 -13.88
C GLY A 259 -21.97 -9.51 -12.37
N LEU A 260 -20.92 -9.52 -11.54
CA LEU A 260 -21.02 -9.33 -10.09
C LEU A 260 -21.14 -7.86 -9.70
N LEU A 261 -20.81 -6.94 -10.61
CA LEU A 261 -21.14 -5.53 -10.48
C LEU A 261 -21.93 -5.11 -11.72
N VAL A 262 -23.18 -4.71 -11.52
CA VAL A 262 -24.06 -4.23 -12.58
C VAL A 262 -24.68 -2.90 -12.18
N PRO A 263 -24.92 -1.96 -13.11
CA PRO A 263 -25.67 -0.76 -12.82
C PRO A 263 -27.00 -1.14 -12.15
N ALA A 264 -27.33 -0.49 -11.04
CA ALA A 264 -28.67 -0.57 -10.52
C ALA A 264 -29.53 0.20 -11.51
N GLU A 265 -30.36 -0.48 -12.29
CA GLU A 265 -31.25 0.19 -13.25
C GLU A 265 -32.00 1.32 -12.52
N ASP A 266 -31.96 2.52 -13.09
CA ASP A 266 -32.83 3.62 -12.65
C ASP A 266 -34.25 3.15 -12.88
N GLU A 267 -34.89 2.66 -11.81
CA GLU A 267 -36.33 2.56 -11.79
C GLU A 267 -36.82 4.00 -11.94
N ALA A 268 -37.22 4.37 -13.17
CA ALA A 268 -37.63 5.73 -13.49
C ALA A 268 -38.58 6.20 -12.38
N LEU A 269 -38.36 7.41 -11.84
CA LEU A 269 -39.12 7.94 -10.70
C LEU A 269 -40.65 7.72 -10.82
N THR A 270 -41.14 7.71 -12.06
CA THR A 270 -42.51 7.33 -12.42
C THR A 270 -42.88 5.91 -12.00
N VAL A 271 -42.08 4.88 -12.32
CA VAL A 271 -42.32 3.46 -11.97
C VAL A 271 -42.33 3.24 -10.46
N ARG A 272 -41.43 3.90 -9.73
CA ARG A 272 -41.42 3.88 -8.26
C ARG A 272 -42.67 4.54 -7.68
N ALA A 273 -43.09 5.69 -8.23
CA ALA A 273 -44.33 6.35 -7.83
C ALA A 273 -45.58 5.51 -8.17
N THR A 274 -45.63 4.81 -9.32
CA THR A 274 -46.75 3.91 -9.64
C THR A 274 -46.77 2.70 -8.73
N ARG A 275 -45.62 2.12 -8.37
CA ARG A 275 -45.57 0.99 -7.44
C ARG A 275 -45.99 1.40 -6.02
N GLU A 276 -45.53 2.55 -5.53
CA GLU A 276 -45.97 3.07 -4.24
C GLU A 276 -47.47 3.46 -4.24
N ALA A 277 -47.99 3.96 -5.36
CA ALA A 277 -49.42 4.24 -5.52
C ALA A 277 -50.26 2.95 -5.58
N LEU A 278 -49.82 1.93 -6.33
CA LEU A 278 -50.45 0.62 -6.40
C LEU A 278 -50.41 -0.12 -5.05
N ALA A 279 -49.28 -0.07 -4.35
CA ALA A 279 -49.16 -0.66 -3.01
C ALA A 279 -50.05 0.05 -1.97
N LYS A 280 -50.27 1.37 -2.10
CA LYS A 280 -51.24 2.10 -1.27
C LYS A 280 -52.69 1.77 -1.62
N LEU A 281 -53.00 1.50 -2.90
CA LEU A 281 -54.32 1.06 -3.36
C LEU A 281 -54.63 -0.38 -2.89
N ASP A 282 -53.65 -1.29 -2.96
CA ASP A 282 -53.79 -2.66 -2.48
C ASP A 282 -53.88 -2.73 -0.95
N ALA A 283 -53.25 -1.79 -0.23
CA ALA A 283 -53.35 -1.69 1.22
C ALA A 283 -54.64 -1.01 1.72
N HIS A 284 -55.33 -0.24 0.87
CA HIS A 284 -56.58 0.48 1.20
C HIS A 284 -57.60 0.41 0.05
N PRO A 285 -58.15 -0.77 -0.26
CA PRO A 285 -59.10 -0.95 -1.37
C PRO A 285 -60.42 -0.18 -1.18
N GLU A 286 -60.74 0.26 0.05
CA GLU A 286 -61.92 1.08 0.36
C GLU A 286 -61.87 2.54 -0.17
N SER A 287 -60.72 3.04 -0.62
CA SER A 287 -60.62 4.42 -1.15
C SER A 287 -61.19 4.59 -2.57
N LEU A 288 -61.67 3.52 -3.20
CA LEU A 288 -62.25 3.53 -4.55
C LEU A 288 -63.78 3.74 -4.58
N LEU A 289 -64.43 3.86 -3.42
CA LEU A 289 -65.87 4.08 -3.30
C LEU A 289 -66.15 5.39 -2.54
N ASN A 290 -65.97 6.52 -3.21
CA ASN A 290 -66.67 7.79 -2.98
C ASN A 290 -66.60 8.66 -4.23
#